data_AF-A0AAX7UU79-F1
#
_entry.id   AF-A0AAX7UU79-F1
#
_cell.length_a   1.000
_cell.length_b   1.000
_cell.length_c   1.000
_cell.angle_alpha   90.00
_cell.angle_beta   90.00
_cell.angle_gamma   90.00
#
_symmetry.space_group_name_H-M   'P 1'
#
loop_
_entity.id
_entity.type
_entity.pdbx_description
1 polymer ?
#
loop_
_entity_poly.entity_id
_entity_poly.type
_entity_poly.pdbx_seq_one_letter_code
_entity_poly.pdbx_strand_id
1 'polypeptide(L)'
;MSLRNTLCLILETMSCNIFFFFFFPAGFLQVQLPFSVDWIVELSRNDFQQLLKQHAFTREQLDFVHDMRRRSKNRLAAQRCRKRKLDCIYNLQCEINKLKTEREKLMLEKSQLSQLKLKTCHSVSALCQRVCSEANLQPEQLQVLAKYTSPDCPLSPSMAVADGFF
;
A
#
# COMPACT_ATOMS: atom_id res chain seq x y z
N MET A 1 11.11 -8.72 18.53
CA MET A 1 12.06 -8.44 17.42
C MET A 1 11.77 -9.45 16.32
N SER A 2 11.13 -8.99 15.24
CA SER A 2 10.46 -9.85 14.24
C SER A 2 11.47 -10.50 13.28
N LEU A 3 11.19 -11.74 12.83
CA LEU A 3 11.93 -12.49 11.79
C LEU A 3 12.25 -11.65 10.53
N ARG A 4 11.52 -10.54 10.30
CA ARG A 4 11.78 -9.55 9.26
C ARG A 4 13.19 -8.95 9.29
N ASN A 5 13.77 -8.71 10.46
CA ASN A 5 15.12 -8.11 10.55
C ASN A 5 16.21 -9.14 10.17
N THR A 6 16.01 -10.40 10.53
CA THR A 6 16.94 -11.49 10.21
C THR A 6 16.91 -11.85 8.72
N LEU A 7 15.74 -11.84 8.08
CA LEU A 7 15.64 -12.06 6.63
C LEU A 7 16.27 -10.92 5.81
N CYS A 8 16.23 -9.68 6.32
CA CYS A 8 16.85 -8.53 5.68
C CYS A 8 18.39 -8.68 5.62
N LEU A 9 19.01 -9.10 6.73
CA LEU A 9 20.44 -9.41 6.80
C LEU A 9 20.86 -10.63 5.95
N ILE A 10 20.00 -11.65 5.83
CA ILE A 10 20.29 -12.84 5.01
C ILE A 10 20.18 -12.51 3.50
N LEU A 11 19.22 -11.67 3.08
CA LEU A 11 19.14 -11.18 1.70
C LEU A 11 20.23 -10.15 1.37
N GLU A 12 20.76 -9.43 2.37
CA GLU A 12 21.92 -8.53 2.21
C GLU A 12 23.24 -9.28 1.95
N THR A 13 23.39 -10.50 2.50
CA THR A 13 24.65 -11.26 2.45
C THR A 13 24.75 -12.25 1.29
N MET A 14 23.62 -12.83 0.84
CA MET A 14 23.66 -13.97 -0.09
C MET A 14 23.79 -13.61 -1.58
N SER A 15 23.44 -12.38 -2.01
CA SER A 15 23.54 -11.99 -3.43
C SER A 15 24.83 -11.24 -3.80
N CYS A 16 25.67 -10.86 -2.84
CA CYS A 16 26.90 -10.09 -3.10
C CYS A 16 28.18 -10.93 -3.08
N ASN A 17 28.19 -12.09 -2.40
CA ASN A 17 29.36 -12.98 -2.37
C ASN A 17 29.59 -13.70 -3.72
N ILE A 18 28.53 -14.06 -4.44
CA ILE A 18 28.64 -14.77 -5.72
C ILE A 18 29.34 -13.93 -6.80
N PHE A 19 29.19 -12.60 -6.80
CA PHE A 19 29.84 -11.74 -7.80
C PHE A 19 31.28 -11.34 -7.44
N PHE A 20 31.65 -11.41 -6.16
CA PHE A 20 33.02 -11.13 -5.72
C PHE A 20 33.97 -12.27 -6.13
N PHE A 21 33.47 -13.51 -6.14
CA PHE A 21 34.23 -14.70 -6.51
C PHE A 21 34.32 -14.94 -8.03
N PHE A 22 33.28 -14.60 -8.80
CA PHE A 22 33.24 -14.96 -10.23
C PHE A 22 34.01 -14.03 -11.18
N PHE A 23 34.50 -12.87 -10.72
CA PHE A 23 35.18 -11.89 -11.59
C PHE A 23 36.50 -11.35 -11.01
N PHE A 24 37.08 -12.00 -10.01
CA PHE A 24 38.48 -11.79 -9.66
C PHE A 24 39.29 -12.85 -10.42
N PRO A 25 39.82 -12.55 -11.63
CA PRO A 25 40.86 -13.42 -12.16
C PRO A 25 42.00 -13.39 -11.14
N ALA A 26 42.57 -14.55 -10.83
CA ALA A 26 43.55 -14.76 -9.76
C ALA A 26 44.82 -13.87 -9.82
N GLY A 27 44.96 -12.99 -10.81
CA GLY A 27 46.09 -12.08 -10.99
C GLY A 27 46.05 -10.74 -10.22
N PHE A 28 44.93 -10.36 -9.59
CA PHE A 28 44.82 -9.03 -8.93
C PHE A 28 45.09 -9.01 -7.41
N LEU A 29 45.43 -10.15 -6.80
CA LEU A 29 45.64 -10.27 -5.35
C LEU A 29 46.89 -9.53 -4.82
N GLN A 30 47.71 -8.93 -5.70
CA GLN A 30 49.02 -8.38 -5.35
C GLN A 30 49.19 -6.89 -5.65
N VAL A 31 48.13 -6.19 -6.05
CA VAL A 31 48.20 -4.75 -6.34
C VAL A 31 48.00 -3.96 -5.03
N GLN A 32 49.11 -3.59 -4.38
CA GLN A 32 49.06 -2.66 -3.25
C GLN A 32 48.75 -1.24 -3.75
N LEU A 33 47.73 -0.64 -3.16
CA LEU A 33 47.44 0.79 -3.30
C LEU A 33 47.83 1.50 -2.00
N PRO A 34 48.32 2.75 -2.08
CA PRO A 34 48.60 3.57 -0.90
C PRO A 34 47.32 4.11 -0.23
N PHE A 35 46.13 3.70 -0.70
CA PHE A 35 44.84 4.24 -0.28
C PHE A 35 43.83 3.15 0.04
N SER A 36 42.88 3.46 0.92
CA SER A 36 41.78 2.56 1.22
C SER A 36 40.76 2.50 0.09
N VAL A 37 40.15 1.32 -0.07
CA VAL A 37 39.07 1.07 -1.02
C VAL A 37 37.89 2.00 -0.77
N ASP A 38 37.48 2.17 0.49
CA ASP A 38 36.30 2.96 0.84
C ASP A 38 36.46 4.44 0.47
N TRP A 39 37.65 5.01 0.69
CA TRP A 39 37.94 6.39 0.30
C TRP A 39 37.80 6.61 -1.21
N ILE A 40 38.37 5.72 -2.03
CA ILE A 40 38.28 5.80 -3.50
C ILE A 40 36.82 5.75 -3.99
N VAL A 41 35.97 4.98 -3.30
CA VAL A 41 34.55 4.83 -3.64
C VAL A 41 33.77 6.12 -3.36
N GLU A 42 34.11 6.82 -2.28
CA GLU A 42 33.45 8.06 -1.86
C GLU A 42 33.81 9.27 -2.73
N LEU A 43 35.00 9.28 -3.34
CA LEU A 43 35.43 10.37 -4.20
C LEU A 43 34.41 10.70 -5.29
N SER A 44 34.24 12.00 -5.55
CA SER A 44 33.50 12.50 -6.69
C SER A 44 34.17 12.06 -8.00
N ARG A 45 33.54 12.28 -9.14
CA ARG A 45 34.17 11.98 -10.44
C ARG A 45 35.44 12.81 -10.64
N ASN A 46 35.39 14.10 -10.28
CA ASN A 46 36.48 15.03 -10.52
C ASN A 46 37.66 14.75 -9.58
N ASP A 47 37.40 14.53 -8.28
CA ASP A 47 38.46 14.24 -7.31
C ASP A 47 39.14 12.92 -7.62
N PHE A 48 38.37 11.91 -8.05
CA PHE A 48 38.93 10.65 -8.51
C PHE A 48 39.83 10.86 -9.74
N GLN A 49 39.41 11.64 -10.74
CA GLN A 49 40.26 11.96 -11.89
C GLN A 49 41.51 12.75 -11.52
N GLN A 50 41.42 13.65 -10.53
CA GLN A 50 42.56 14.40 -10.04
C GLN A 50 43.56 13.48 -9.32
N LEU A 51 43.07 12.58 -8.47
CA LEU A 51 43.89 11.56 -7.79
C LEU A 51 44.71 10.73 -8.80
N LEU A 52 44.06 10.27 -9.88
CA LEU A 52 44.72 9.49 -10.93
C LEU A 52 45.80 10.26 -11.71
N LYS A 53 45.73 11.60 -11.73
CA LYS A 53 46.73 12.46 -12.38
C LYS A 53 47.88 12.84 -11.45
N GLN A 54 47.61 12.97 -10.16
CA GLN A 54 48.59 13.38 -9.15
C GLN A 54 49.55 12.26 -8.77
N HIS A 55 49.13 11.01 -8.86
CA HIS A 55 49.95 9.85 -8.55
C HIS A 55 50.34 9.07 -9.81
N ALA A 56 51.62 8.68 -9.89
CA ALA A 56 52.11 7.80 -10.95
C ALA A 56 51.65 6.35 -10.65
N PHE A 57 50.54 5.94 -11.26
CA PHE A 57 50.06 4.56 -11.22
C PHE A 57 50.56 3.76 -12.42
N THR A 58 50.86 2.48 -12.20
CA THR A 58 51.04 1.55 -13.31
C THR A 58 49.70 1.28 -14.00
N ARG A 59 49.72 0.77 -15.24
CA ARG A 59 48.51 0.42 -15.98
C ARG A 59 47.64 -0.58 -15.20
N GLU A 60 48.27 -1.57 -14.58
CA GLU A 60 47.60 -2.58 -13.75
C GLU A 60 46.93 -1.96 -12.51
N GLN A 61 47.59 -0.99 -11.87
CA GLN A 61 47.01 -0.26 -10.74
C GLN A 61 45.81 0.59 -11.15
N LEU A 62 45.87 1.25 -12.31
CA LEU A 62 44.76 2.02 -12.88
C LEU A 62 43.54 1.13 -13.14
N ASP A 63 43.74 0.01 -13.84
CA ASP A 63 42.67 -0.94 -14.12
C ASP A 63 42.03 -1.47 -12.83
N PHE A 64 42.86 -1.75 -11.82
CA PHE A 64 42.40 -2.19 -10.51
C PHE A 64 41.54 -1.14 -9.78
N VAL A 65 42.00 0.11 -9.65
CA VAL A 65 41.23 1.17 -8.94
C VAL A 65 39.92 1.48 -9.64
N HIS A 66 39.91 1.49 -10.97
CA HIS A 66 38.70 1.72 -11.76
C HIS A 66 37.67 0.61 -11.52
N ASP A 67 38.09 -0.64 -11.64
CA ASP A 67 37.18 -1.77 -11.54
C ASP A 67 36.70 -1.99 -10.09
N MET A 68 37.59 -1.86 -9.11
CA MET A 68 37.23 -1.84 -7.70
C MET A 68 36.14 -0.78 -7.44
N ARG A 69 36.36 0.47 -7.88
CA ARG A 69 35.43 1.57 -7.63
C ARG A 69 34.08 1.32 -8.31
N ARG A 70 34.10 0.77 -9.52
CA ARG A 70 32.91 0.37 -10.28
C ARG A 70 32.08 -0.66 -9.52
N ARG A 71 32.69 -1.76 -9.05
CA ARG A 71 32.00 -2.81 -8.30
C ARG A 71 31.43 -2.31 -6.99
N SER A 72 32.20 -1.54 -6.23
CA SER A 72 31.77 -0.97 -4.96
C SER A 72 30.61 0.03 -5.13
N LYS A 73 30.65 0.91 -6.15
CA LYS A 73 29.50 1.78 -6.47
C LYS A 73 28.28 0.98 -6.92
N ASN A 74 28.45 -0.09 -7.69
CA ASN A 74 27.34 -0.97 -8.07
C ASN A 74 26.73 -1.68 -6.85
N ARG A 75 27.54 -2.14 -5.90
CA ARG A 75 27.08 -2.71 -4.62
C ARG A 75 26.21 -1.73 -3.85
N LEU A 76 26.67 -0.47 -3.69
CA LEU A 76 25.90 0.58 -3.03
C LEU A 76 24.61 0.93 -3.78
N ALA A 77 24.65 0.97 -5.12
CA ALA A 77 23.47 1.21 -5.95
C ALA A 77 22.44 0.08 -5.81
N ALA A 78 22.88 -1.17 -5.78
CA ALA A 78 22.03 -2.34 -5.55
C ALA A 78 21.39 -2.29 -4.16
N GLN A 79 22.17 -1.96 -3.12
CA GLN A 79 21.65 -1.79 -1.75
C GLN A 79 20.57 -0.69 -1.70
N ARG A 80 20.81 0.47 -2.31
CA ARG A 80 19.82 1.56 -2.40
C ARG A 80 18.58 1.18 -3.20
N CYS A 81 18.73 0.39 -4.26
CA CYS A 81 17.60 -0.11 -5.06
C CYS A 81 16.72 -1.04 -4.21
N ARG A 82 17.34 -2.00 -3.51
CA ARG A 82 16.66 -2.92 -2.59
C ARG A 82 15.94 -2.16 -1.48
N LYS A 83 16.62 -1.20 -0.84
CA LYS A 83 16.01 -0.33 0.18
C LYS A 83 14.76 0.37 -0.35
N ARG A 84 14.86 1.06 -1.50
CA ARG A 84 13.71 1.72 -2.12
C ARG A 84 12.55 0.77 -2.41
N LYS A 85 12.85 -0.46 -2.87
CA LYS A 85 11.82 -1.48 -3.10
C LYS A 85 11.13 -1.90 -1.80
N LEU A 86 11.89 -2.10 -0.72
CA LEU A 86 11.35 -2.44 0.59
C LEU A 86 10.51 -1.30 1.18
N ASP A 87 10.99 -0.05 1.05
CA ASP A 87 10.25 1.14 1.49
C ASP A 87 8.91 1.25 0.75
N CYS A 88 8.90 1.00 -0.56
CA CYS A 88 7.67 0.96 -1.37
C CYS A 88 6.71 -0.14 -0.91
N ILE A 89 7.21 -1.36 -0.69
CA ILE A 89 6.39 -2.48 -0.18
C ILE A 89 5.78 -2.11 1.18
N TYR A 90 6.57 -1.52 2.08
CA TYR A 90 6.11 -1.11 3.40
C TYR A 90 5.01 -0.04 3.32
N ASN A 91 5.18 0.97 2.47
CA ASN A 91 4.17 2.02 2.27
C ASN A 91 2.85 1.43 1.74
N LEU A 92 2.92 0.55 0.75
CA LEU A 92 1.75 -0.17 0.23
C LEU A 92 1.06 -1.01 1.32
N GLN A 93 1.82 -1.69 2.18
CA GLN A 93 1.25 -2.42 3.32
C GLN A 93 0.50 -1.49 4.29
N CYS A 94 1.05 -0.29 4.56
CA CYS A 94 0.39 0.70 5.39
C CYS A 94 -0.90 1.23 4.75
N GLU A 95 -0.89 1.53 3.46
CA GLU A 95 -2.08 1.98 2.72
C GLU A 95 -3.18 0.92 2.70
N ILE A 96 -2.83 -0.35 2.45
CA ILE A 96 -3.79 -1.46 2.51
C ILE A 96 -4.43 -1.55 3.89
N ASN A 97 -3.64 -1.45 4.96
CA ASN A 97 -4.17 -1.50 6.32
C ASN A 97 -5.09 -0.33 6.62
N LYS A 98 -4.72 0.89 6.21
CA LYS A 98 -5.58 2.08 6.35
C LYS A 98 -6.92 1.88 5.64
N LEU A 99 -6.90 1.42 4.39
CA LEU A 99 -8.10 1.18 3.60
C LEU A 99 -8.99 0.07 4.20
N LYS A 100 -8.39 -0.98 4.79
CA LYS A 100 -9.14 -2.03 5.49
C LYS A 100 -9.87 -1.47 6.71
N THR A 101 -9.17 -0.71 7.56
CA THR A 101 -9.78 -0.07 8.73
C THR A 101 -10.90 0.90 8.34
N GLU A 102 -10.69 1.69 7.29
CA GLU A 102 -11.72 2.61 6.78
C GLU A 102 -12.95 1.85 6.25
N ARG A 103 -12.75 0.76 5.51
CA ARG A 103 -13.83 -0.10 5.05
C ARG A 103 -14.63 -0.69 6.22
N GLU A 104 -13.98 -1.18 7.26
CA GLU A 104 -14.63 -1.74 8.44
C GLU A 104 -15.49 -0.68 9.15
N LYS A 105 -14.97 0.54 9.31
CA LYS A 105 -15.71 1.67 9.86
C LYS A 105 -16.96 2.00 9.02
N LEU A 106 -16.82 2.11 7.70
CA LEU A 106 -17.95 2.40 6.80
C LEU A 106 -19.01 1.28 6.82
N MET A 107 -18.60 0.02 6.95
CA MET A 107 -19.52 -1.10 7.07
C MET A 107 -20.33 -1.03 8.37
N LEU A 108 -19.71 -0.63 9.48
CA LEU A 108 -20.39 -0.40 10.75
C LEU A 108 -21.41 0.74 10.64
N GLU A 109 -21.00 1.88 10.09
CA GLU A 109 -21.88 3.04 9.88
C GLU A 109 -23.08 2.69 8.97
N LYS A 110 -22.83 1.96 7.88
CA LYS A 110 -23.90 1.47 6.99
C LYS A 110 -24.91 0.59 7.74
N SER A 111 -24.42 -0.31 8.60
CA SER A 111 -25.29 -1.18 9.42
C SER A 111 -26.15 -0.36 10.38
N GLN A 112 -25.55 0.61 11.08
CA GLN A 112 -26.26 1.50 11.99
C GLN A 112 -27.32 2.34 11.28
N LEU A 113 -26.98 2.93 10.13
CA LEU A 113 -27.92 3.69 9.31
C LEU A 113 -29.07 2.83 8.80
N SER A 114 -28.79 1.58 8.41
CA SER A 114 -29.83 0.63 7.98
C SER A 114 -30.79 0.30 9.12
N GLN A 115 -30.27 0.05 10.34
CA GLN A 115 -31.12 -0.18 11.52
C GLN A 115 -31.95 1.06 11.87
N LEU A 116 -31.37 2.25 11.80
CA LEU A 116 -32.09 3.50 12.05
C LEU A 116 -33.19 3.72 11.00
N LYS A 117 -32.88 3.50 9.71
CA LYS A 117 -33.87 3.56 8.62
C LYS A 117 -35.05 2.63 8.92
N LEU A 118 -34.78 1.37 9.27
CA LEU A 118 -35.83 0.40 9.61
C LEU A 118 -36.71 0.85 10.79
N LYS A 119 -36.09 1.32 11.88
CA LYS A 119 -36.83 1.81 13.06
C LYS A 119 -37.72 3.01 12.72
N THR A 120 -37.18 4.01 12.03
CA THR A 120 -37.95 5.18 11.59
C THR A 120 -39.07 4.78 10.65
N CYS A 121 -38.79 3.85 9.73
CA CYS A 121 -39.77 3.29 8.83
C CYS A 121 -40.95 2.66 9.59
N HIS A 122 -40.68 1.81 10.57
CA HIS A 122 -41.72 1.20 11.39
C HIS A 122 -42.53 2.24 12.17
N SER A 123 -41.86 3.24 12.77
CA SER A 123 -42.52 4.32 13.52
C SER A 123 -43.46 5.15 12.64
N VAL A 124 -43.01 5.52 11.43
CA VAL A 124 -43.84 6.27 10.46
C VAL A 124 -45.03 5.42 10.01
N SER A 125 -44.81 4.15 9.68
CA SER A 125 -45.90 3.25 9.27
C SER A 125 -46.96 3.13 10.36
N ALA A 126 -46.54 2.92 11.62
CA ALA A 126 -47.44 2.84 12.77
C ALA A 126 -48.20 4.15 13.03
N LEU A 127 -47.54 5.31 12.87
CA LEU A 127 -48.19 6.62 13.00
C LEU A 127 -49.24 6.84 11.92
N CYS A 128 -48.89 6.57 10.66
CA CYS A 128 -49.80 6.71 9.54
C CYS A 128 -51.01 5.78 9.67
N GLN A 129 -50.81 4.53 10.11
CA GLN A 129 -51.92 3.61 10.37
C GLN A 129 -52.88 4.19 11.42
N ARG A 130 -52.36 4.71 12.55
CA ARG A 130 -53.19 5.34 13.59
C ARG A 130 -53.97 6.55 13.06
N VAL A 131 -53.29 7.46 12.36
CA VAL A 131 -53.93 8.66 11.79
C VAL A 131 -55.03 8.28 10.79
N CYS A 132 -54.78 7.27 9.94
CA CYS A 132 -55.79 6.81 8.99
C CYS A 132 -57.02 6.21 9.68
N SER A 133 -56.79 5.42 10.74
CA SER A 133 -57.88 4.86 11.56
C SER A 133 -58.68 5.94 12.28
N GLU A 134 -58.02 6.92 12.90
CA GLU A 134 -58.68 8.03 13.60
C GLU A 134 -59.47 8.96 12.66
N ALA A 135 -58.99 9.14 11.43
CA ALA A 135 -59.65 9.95 10.42
C ALA A 135 -60.84 9.25 9.73
N ASN A 136 -61.14 7.98 10.04
CA ASN A 136 -62.20 7.19 9.41
C ASN A 136 -62.12 7.20 7.87
N LEU A 137 -60.90 7.17 7.31
CA LEU A 137 -60.69 7.22 5.87
C LEU A 137 -61.35 6.03 5.18
N GLN A 138 -62.14 6.30 4.15
CA GLN A 138 -62.73 5.26 3.30
C GLN A 138 -61.64 4.55 2.47
N PRO A 139 -61.84 3.29 2.06
CA PRO A 139 -60.86 2.51 1.30
C PRO A 139 -60.34 3.21 0.04
N GLU A 140 -61.18 3.97 -0.63
CA GLU A 140 -60.84 4.72 -1.84
C GLU A 140 -59.85 5.86 -1.55
N GLN A 141 -59.93 6.49 -0.37
CA GLN A 141 -59.02 7.57 0.04
C GLN A 141 -57.64 7.04 0.45
N LEU A 142 -57.60 5.85 1.06
CA LEU A 142 -56.37 5.11 1.35
C LEU A 142 -55.59 4.76 0.08
N GLN A 143 -56.30 4.34 -0.97
CA GLN A 143 -55.70 3.98 -2.25
C GLN A 143 -55.09 5.18 -2.99
N VAL A 144 -55.63 6.39 -2.80
CA VAL A 144 -55.03 7.64 -3.31
C VAL A 144 -53.75 7.98 -2.55
N LEU A 145 -53.73 7.83 -1.22
CA LEU A 145 -52.54 8.10 -0.40
C LEU A 145 -51.36 7.19 -0.79
N ALA A 146 -51.63 5.92 -1.07
CA ALA A 146 -50.63 4.95 -1.52
C ALA A 146 -49.94 5.38 -2.84
N LYS A 147 -50.63 6.09 -3.74
CA LYS A 147 -50.08 6.56 -5.04
C LYS A 147 -49.06 7.68 -4.89
N TYR A 148 -49.16 8.49 -3.84
CA TYR A 148 -48.21 9.56 -3.53
C TYR A 148 -47.08 9.11 -2.60
N THR A 149 -47.11 7.83 -2.19
CA THR A 149 -46.14 7.26 -1.29
C THR A 149 -44.97 6.66 -2.08
N SER A 150 -43.74 7.06 -1.75
CA SER A 150 -42.52 6.57 -2.42
C SER A 150 -42.37 5.03 -2.28
N PRO A 151 -41.82 4.30 -3.28
CA PRO A 151 -41.58 2.86 -3.15
C PRO A 151 -40.65 2.47 -1.98
N ASP A 152 -39.80 3.40 -1.55
CA ASP A 152 -38.94 3.26 -0.36
C ASP A 152 -39.66 3.57 0.97
N CYS A 153 -40.93 3.94 0.90
CA CYS A 153 -41.72 4.33 2.07
C CYS A 153 -42.31 3.10 2.76
N PRO A 154 -42.34 3.05 4.10
CA PRO A 154 -42.81 1.90 4.87
C PRO A 154 -44.33 1.68 4.87
N LEU A 155 -45.08 2.47 4.09
CA LEU A 155 -46.53 2.37 3.95
C LEU A 155 -46.98 1.43 2.83
N SER A 156 -46.08 1.08 1.91
CA SER A 156 -46.36 0.24 0.75
C SER A 156 -47.01 -1.11 1.11
N PRO A 157 -46.61 -1.82 2.19
CA PRO A 157 -47.23 -3.09 2.54
C PRO A 157 -48.54 -2.95 3.32
N SER A 158 -48.73 -1.87 4.10
CA SER A 158 -49.92 -1.69 4.96
C SER A 158 -51.10 -1.05 4.24
N MET A 159 -50.86 -0.41 3.09
CA MET A 159 -51.90 0.19 2.23
C MET A 159 -52.22 -0.64 0.98
N ALA A 160 -51.50 -1.75 0.76
CA ALA A 160 -51.90 -2.77 -0.19
C ALA A 160 -53.09 -3.56 0.38
N VAL A 161 -54.28 -2.93 0.35
CA VAL A 161 -55.54 -3.65 0.46
C VAL A 161 -55.52 -4.71 -0.64
N ALA A 162 -55.73 -5.96 -0.22
CA ALA A 162 -55.77 -7.15 -1.05
C ALA A 162 -56.42 -6.89 -2.43
N ASP A 163 -55.61 -6.77 -3.46
CA ASP A 163 -56.05 -7.16 -4.80
C ASP A 163 -56.15 -8.68 -4.77
N GLY A 164 -57.39 -9.16 -4.76
CA GLY A 164 -57.74 -10.56 -4.70
C GLY A 164 -57.01 -11.38 -5.76
N PHE A 165 -56.24 -12.36 -5.30
CA PHE A 165 -55.88 -13.51 -6.11
C PHE A 165 -57.07 -14.47 -6.12
N PHE A 166 -57.76 -14.52 -7.26
CA PHE A 166 -58.23 -15.77 -7.85
C PHE A 166 -57.16 -16.26 -8.83
#